data_AF-A0A5B0R0X2-F1
#
_entry.id   AF-A0A5B0R0X2-F1
#
_cell.length_a   1.000
_cell.length_b   1.000
_cell.length_c   1.000
_cell.angle_alpha   90.00
_cell.angle_beta   90.00
_cell.angle_gamma   90.00
#
_symmetry.space_group_name_H-M   'P 1'
#
loop_
_entity.id
_entity.type
_entity.pdbx_description
1 polymer ?
#
loop_
_entity_poly.entity_id
_entity_poly.type
_entity_poly.pdbx_seq_one_letter_code
_entity_poly.pdbx_strand_id
1 'polypeptide(L)'
;MGKAAESAKTSNCGKRVYIQRKGRPETVQFVKVLDGCSFNTTNPDPGCFDIALTINLFNLFNPTPEEQRDGLMYGGFTWDFDNLNNTHTQQAPV
;
A
#
# COMPACT_ATOMS: atom_id res chain seq x y z
N MET A 1 1.50 -31.10 -9.57
CA MET A 1 2.05 -29.79 -9.16
C MET A 1 0.88 -28.87 -8.88
N GLY A 2 0.42 -28.82 -7.63
CA GLY A 2 -0.67 -27.93 -7.23
C GLY A 2 -0.12 -26.54 -6.97
N LYS A 3 -0.61 -25.53 -7.70
CA LYS A 3 -0.43 -24.13 -7.28
C LYS A 3 -1.12 -24.00 -5.93
N ALA A 4 -0.37 -23.63 -4.89
CA ALA A 4 -0.99 -23.11 -3.69
C ALA A 4 -1.78 -21.87 -4.13
N ALA A 5 -3.11 -21.93 -4.02
CA ALA A 5 -3.89 -20.71 -3.98
C ALA A 5 -3.44 -20.00 -2.70
N GLU A 6 -2.67 -18.94 -2.84
CA GLU A 6 -2.47 -17.96 -1.78
C GLU A 6 -3.87 -17.57 -1.34
N SER A 7 -4.34 -18.11 -0.20
CA SER A 7 -5.61 -17.71 0.36
C SER A 7 -5.47 -16.23 0.63
N ALA A 8 -6.07 -15.39 -0.21
CA ALA A 8 -6.01 -13.95 -0.06
C ALA A 8 -6.52 -13.65 1.35
N LYS A 9 -5.63 -13.30 2.27
CA LYS A 9 -6.01 -12.92 3.62
C LYS A 9 -6.79 -11.61 3.51
N THR A 10 -8.10 -11.71 3.39
CA THR A 10 -9.02 -10.56 3.30
C THR A 10 -9.26 -9.91 4.66
N SER A 11 -8.67 -10.42 5.74
CA SER A 11 -8.83 -9.92 7.10
C SER A 11 -8.44 -8.44 7.26
N ASN A 12 -7.59 -7.93 6.37
CA ASN A 12 -7.18 -6.53 6.34
C ASN A 12 -7.98 -5.66 5.37
N CYS A 13 -8.83 -6.23 4.50
CA CYS A 13 -9.69 -5.46 3.60
C CYS A 13 -10.60 -4.50 4.39
N GLY A 14 -10.78 -3.29 3.88
CA GLY A 14 -11.60 -2.25 4.49
C GLY A 14 -10.94 -1.50 5.66
N LYS A 15 -9.82 -2.01 6.21
CA LYS A 15 -9.03 -1.30 7.21
C LYS A 15 -8.37 -0.06 6.61
N ARG A 16 -8.20 0.96 7.44
CA ARG A 16 -7.60 2.24 7.10
C ARG A 16 -6.09 2.19 7.32
N VAL A 17 -5.37 2.67 6.33
CA VAL A 17 -3.93 2.93 6.38
C VAL A 17 -3.69 4.41 6.17
N TYR A 18 -2.59 4.92 6.71
CA TYR A 18 -2.02 6.17 6.24
C TYR A 18 -0.91 5.87 5.23
N ILE A 19 -0.78 6.71 4.22
CA ILE A 19 0.22 6.59 3.18
C ILE A 19 0.70 7.97 2.77
N GLN A 20 2.01 8.14 2.62
CA GLN A 20 2.65 9.40 2.22
C GLN A 20 3.85 9.14 1.33
N ARG A 21 4.22 10.09 0.48
CA ARG A 21 5.53 10.03 -0.21
C ARG A 21 6.64 9.95 0.85
N LYS A 22 7.64 9.10 0.60
CA LYS A 22 8.73 8.90 1.55
C LYS A 22 9.44 10.22 1.86
N GLY A 23 9.58 10.55 3.14
CA GLY A 23 10.19 11.80 3.59
C GLY A 23 9.35 13.07 3.39
N ARG A 24 8.09 12.96 2.95
CA ARG A 24 7.18 14.09 2.69
C ARG A 24 5.86 13.96 3.46
N PRO A 25 5.87 14.20 4.80
CA PRO A 25 4.71 13.99 5.66
C PRO A 25 3.50 14.88 5.31
N GLU A 26 3.72 16.00 4.62
CA GLU A 26 2.66 16.89 4.14
C GLU A 26 1.77 16.25 3.06
N THR A 27 2.17 15.10 2.51
CA THR A 27 1.44 14.40 1.45
C THR A 27 0.48 13.33 1.97
N VAL A 28 0.37 13.14 3.29
CA VAL A 28 -0.37 12.03 3.90
C VAL A 28 -1.82 11.93 3.40
N GLN A 29 -2.20 10.71 3.02
CA GLN A 29 -3.55 10.32 2.67
C GLN A 29 -4.00 9.17 3.60
N PHE A 30 -5.27 9.19 4.01
CA PHE A 30 -5.88 8.10 4.76
C PHE A 30 -6.83 7.34 3.85
N VAL A 31 -6.51 6.08 3.57
CA VAL A 31 -7.21 5.26 2.57
C VAL A 31 -7.51 3.87 3.10
N LYS A 32 -8.36 3.12 2.39
CA LYS A 32 -8.71 1.76 2.78
C LYS A 32 -7.93 0.74 1.95
N VAL A 33 -7.54 -0.36 2.59
CA VAL A 33 -7.07 -1.57 1.90
C VAL A 33 -8.24 -2.15 1.11
N LEU A 34 -8.07 -2.33 -0.19
CA LEU A 34 -9.10 -2.89 -1.06
C LEU A 34 -8.90 -4.39 -1.25
N ASP A 35 -7.67 -4.81 -1.56
CA ASP A 35 -7.33 -6.17 -1.90
C ASP A 35 -5.84 -6.44 -1.64
N GLY A 36 -5.45 -7.72 -1.64
CA GLY A 36 -4.05 -8.14 -1.73
C GLY A 36 -3.58 -8.17 -3.18
N CYS A 37 -2.33 -7.79 -3.43
CA CYS A 37 -1.70 -7.95 -4.74
C CYS A 37 -0.63 -9.04 -4.66
N SER A 38 -0.70 -10.03 -5.55
CA SER A 38 0.43 -10.95 -5.76
C SER A 38 1.36 -10.33 -6.80
N PHE A 39 2.57 -9.95 -6.39
CA PHE A 39 3.59 -9.44 -7.29
C PHE A 39 4.37 -10.55 -8.01
N ASN A 40 3.92 -11.82 -7.89
CA ASN A 40 4.56 -13.00 -8.47
C ASN A 40 6.08 -13.06 -8.22
N THR A 41 6.51 -12.53 -7.06
CA THR A 41 7.90 -12.56 -6.61
C THR A 41 8.11 -13.75 -5.70
N THR A 42 9.18 -14.50 -5.94
CA THR A 42 9.64 -15.56 -5.05
C THR A 42 10.57 -15.03 -3.96
N ASN A 43 11.00 -13.76 -4.06
CA ASN A 43 11.83 -13.10 -3.08
C ASN A 43 10.91 -12.40 -2.05
N PRO A 44 10.98 -12.74 -0.76
CA PRO A 44 10.14 -12.15 0.27
C PRO A 44 10.42 -10.67 0.53
N ASP A 45 11.66 -10.20 0.32
CA ASP A 45 12.04 -8.83 0.68
C ASP A 45 11.39 -7.75 -0.20
N PRO A 46 11.31 -7.85 -1.54
CA PRO A 46 10.59 -6.87 -2.35
C PRO A 46 9.06 -6.97 -2.17
N GLY A 47 8.52 -8.19 -2.21
CA GLY A 47 7.08 -8.41 -2.32
C GLY A 47 6.28 -8.02 -1.09
N CYS A 48 6.86 -8.09 0.11
CA CYS A 48 6.16 -7.78 1.35
C CYS A 48 5.92 -6.28 1.56
N PHE A 49 6.69 -5.41 0.89
CA PHE A 49 6.62 -3.96 1.09
C PHE A 49 6.07 -3.20 -0.13
N ASP A 50 5.94 -3.87 -1.27
CA ASP A 50 5.32 -3.30 -2.46
C ASP A 50 3.80 -3.13 -2.26
N ILE A 51 3.30 -1.98 -2.71
CA ILE A 51 1.87 -1.63 -2.66
C ILE A 51 1.40 -1.16 -4.04
N ALA A 52 0.20 -1.58 -4.42
CA ALA A 52 -0.48 -1.02 -5.57
C ALA A 52 -1.44 0.08 -5.12
N LEU A 53 -1.44 1.19 -5.85
CA LEU A 53 -2.38 2.29 -5.63
C LEU A 53 -3.43 2.33 -6.73
N THR A 54 -4.63 2.79 -6.40
CA THR A 54 -5.57 3.20 -7.45
C THR A 54 -5.05 4.43 -8.18
N ILE A 55 -5.41 4.59 -9.45
CA ILE A 55 -5.01 5.76 -10.26
C ILE A 55 -5.41 7.07 -9.56
N ASN A 56 -6.59 7.12 -8.93
CA ASN A 56 -7.05 8.30 -8.21
C ASN A 56 -6.11 8.66 -7.05
N LEU A 57 -5.72 7.67 -6.23
CA LEU A 57 -4.79 7.90 -5.13
C LEU A 57 -3.38 8.27 -5.62
N PHE A 58 -2.91 7.62 -6.68
CA PHE A 58 -1.63 7.94 -7.31
C PHE A 58 -1.56 9.42 -7.74
N ASN A 59 -2.62 9.93 -8.37
CA ASN A 59 -2.69 11.31 -8.83
C ASN A 59 -2.73 12.33 -7.67
N LEU A 60 -3.28 11.98 -6.50
CA LEU A 60 -3.25 12.86 -5.32
C LEU A 60 -1.83 13.13 -4.82
N PHE A 61 -0.88 12.24 -5.11
CA PHE A 61 0.53 12.44 -4.79
C PHE A 61 1.27 13.30 -5.81
N ASN A 62 0.58 13.86 -6.80
CA ASN A 62 1.10 14.78 -7.80
C ASN A 62 2.38 14.23 -8.49
N PRO A 63 2.26 13.10 -9.22
CA PRO A 63 3.39 12.45 -9.88
C PRO A 63 4.09 13.39 -10.87
N THR A 64 5.40 13.23 -11.05
CA THR A 64 6.10 13.87 -12.19
C THR A 64 5.61 13.27 -13.51
N PRO A 65 5.83 13.94 -14.66
CA PRO A 65 5.49 13.37 -15.96
C PRO A 65 6.11 11.99 -16.22
N GLU A 66 7.31 11.74 -15.70
CA GLU A 66 8.00 10.45 -15.78
C GLU A 66 7.33 9.41 -14.87
N GLU A 67 7.08 9.74 -13.60
CA GLU A 67 6.36 8.85 -12.66
C GLU A 67 4.97 8.48 -13.22
N GLN A 68 4.29 9.44 -13.83
CA GLN A 68 2.97 9.26 -14.44
C GLN A 68 3.02 8.33 -15.65
N ARG A 69 4.07 8.43 -16.48
CA ARG A 69 4.28 7.59 -17.65
C ARG A 69 4.60 6.15 -17.25
N ASP A 70 5.41 5.99 -16.22
CA ASP A 70 5.90 4.70 -15.76
C ASP A 70 4.92 3.99 -14.80
N GLY A 71 3.96 4.74 -14.23
CA GLY A 71 3.05 4.22 -13.22
C GLY A 71 3.74 3.88 -11.90
N LEU A 72 4.87 4.55 -11.61
CA LEU A 72 5.74 4.25 -10.48
C LEU A 72 6.12 5.55 -9.78
N MET A 73 5.98 5.57 -8.44
CA MET A 73 6.43 6.69 -7.64
C MET A 73 7.91 6.52 -7.29
N TYR A 74 8.77 7.37 -7.81
CA TYR A 74 10.20 7.28 -7.52
C TYR A 74 10.46 7.69 -6.06
N GLY A 75 11.34 6.95 -5.37
CA GLY A 75 11.58 7.12 -3.93
C GLY A 75 10.54 6.43 -3.02
N GLY A 76 9.42 5.98 -3.59
CA GLY A 76 8.42 5.15 -2.93
C GLY A 76 7.58 5.87 -1.88
N PHE A 77 6.86 5.07 -1.11
CA PHE A 77 5.94 5.52 -0.07
C PHE A 77 6.39 5.06 1.31
N THR A 78 5.90 5.75 2.33
CA THR A 78 5.82 5.22 3.71
C THR A 78 4.35 5.05 4.03
N TRP A 79 3.98 3.87 4.54
CA TRP A 79 2.62 3.55 4.90
C TRP A 79 2.60 2.63 6.12
N ASP A 80 1.50 2.68 6.87
CA ASP A 80 1.18 1.72 7.93
C ASP A 80 -0.33 1.76 8.22
N PHE A 81 -0.82 0.80 8.98
CA PHE A 81 -2.17 0.83 9.51
C PHE A 81 -2.35 2.03 10.43
N ASP A 82 -3.47 2.72 10.27
CA ASP A 82 -3.85 3.83 11.13
C ASP A 82 -4.29 3.30 12.50
N ASN A 83 -3.34 2.80 13.30
CA ASN A 83 -3.56 2.36 14.68
C ASN A 83 -2.55 2.97 15.67
N LEU A 84 -1.72 3.90 15.22
CA LEU A 84 -0.58 4.44 15.99
C LEU A 84 -1.01 4.83 17.41
N ASN A 85 -0.21 4.44 18.39
CA ASN A 85 -0.47 4.65 19.82
C ASN A 85 -1.81 4.06 20.32
N ASN A 86 -2.31 3.00 19.69
CA ASN A 86 -3.57 2.33 20.03
C ASN A 86 -4.82 3.23 19.93
N THR A 87 -4.78 4.28 19.11
CA THR A 87 -5.88 5.26 18.98
C THR A 87 -7.04 4.75 18.12
N HIS A 88 -6.77 3.80 17.22
CA HIS A 88 -7.72 3.23 16.26
C HIS A 88 -7.51 1.71 16.13
N THR A 89 -7.69 0.99 17.24
CA THR A 89 -7.37 -0.45 17.34
C THR A 89 -8.08 -1.34 16.32
N GLN A 90 -9.27 -0.94 15.85
CA GLN A 90 -10.01 -1.65 14.80
C GLN A 90 -9.27 -1.68 13.45
N GLN A 91 -8.35 -0.74 13.23
CA GLN A 91 -7.53 -0.67 12.03
C GLN A 91 -6.25 -1.47 12.16
N ALA A 92 -5.93 -2.07 13.30
CA ALA A 92 -4.72 -2.88 13.46
C ALA A 92 -4.66 -4.03 12.45
N PRO A 93 -3.46 -4.39 11.92
CA PRO A 93 -3.31 -5.55 11.05
C PRO A 93 -3.74 -6.83 11.77
N VAL A 94 -4.31 -7.77 11.01
CA VAL A 94 -4.64 -9.14 11.45
C VAL A 94 -3.68 -10.16 10.89
#